data_AF-A0A1X0NUU0-F1
#
_entry.id   AF-A0A1X0NUU0-F1
#
_cell.length_a   1.000
_cell.length_b   1.000
_cell.length_c   1.000
_cell.angle_alpha   90.00
_cell.angle_beta   90.00
_cell.angle_gamma   90.00
#
_symmetry.space_group_name_H-M   'P 1'
#
loop_
_entity.id
_entity.type
_entity.pdbx_description
1 polymer ?
#
loop_
_entity_poly.entity_id
_entity_poly.type
_entity_poly.pdbx_seq_one_letter_code
_entity_poly.pdbx_strand_id
1 'polypeptide(L)'
;MLCRRIWRCPGAASGAVSSNRDGNYAGSLVQSLSLFTHNFYEKLPFASVSAASGRGMGDFEGALLLATRQYFEEKQPQHRKRENESNEERAAESERTPRECKKDRETETR
;
A
#
# COMPACT_ATOMS: atom_id res chain seq x y z
N MET A 1 -25.65 9.65 33.57
CA MET A 1 -25.03 10.79 32.85
C MET A 1 -23.68 11.02 33.51
N LEU A 2 -22.48 11.04 32.93
CA LEU A 2 -21.97 11.15 31.57
C LEU A 2 -20.77 10.18 31.46
N CYS A 3 -20.71 9.35 30.41
CA CYS A 3 -19.47 8.73 29.95
C CYS A 3 -19.37 9.02 28.45
N ARG A 4 -18.93 10.23 28.11
CA ARG A 4 -18.70 10.65 26.73
C ARG A 4 -17.46 11.56 26.68
N ARG A 5 -16.28 10.96 26.59
CA ARG A 5 -15.07 11.59 25.99
C ARG A 5 -13.89 10.61 25.98
N ILE A 6 -13.98 9.58 25.15
CA ILE A 6 -12.81 8.73 24.85
C ILE A 6 -12.24 9.06 23.46
N TRP A 7 -12.95 9.82 22.64
CA TRP A 7 -12.51 10.18 21.30
C TRP A 7 -12.45 11.70 21.11
N ARG A 8 -11.38 12.31 21.60
CA ARG A 8 -10.90 13.60 21.07
C ARG A 8 -9.46 13.83 21.48
N CYS A 9 -8.52 13.64 20.54
CA CYS A 9 -7.32 14.46 20.31
C CYS A 9 -6.36 13.72 19.36
N PRO A 10 -6.31 14.06 18.07
CA PRO A 10 -5.24 13.64 17.16
C PRO A 10 -3.89 14.31 17.47
N GLY A 11 -3.86 15.34 18.33
CA GLY A 11 -2.69 16.20 18.54
C GLY A 11 -1.68 15.74 19.60
N ALA A 12 -1.98 14.71 20.40
CA ALA A 12 -1.09 14.29 21.49
C ALA A 12 0.16 13.54 20.99
N ALA A 13 0.03 12.75 19.91
CA ALA A 13 1.16 12.01 19.33
C ALA A 13 2.16 12.94 18.61
N SER A 14 1.66 13.98 17.94
CA SER A 14 2.50 14.95 17.21
C SER A 14 3.28 15.89 18.15
N GLY A 15 2.76 16.14 19.36
CA GLY A 15 3.43 16.96 20.37
C GLY A 15 4.67 16.28 20.95
N ALA A 16 4.60 14.97 21.21
CA ALA A 16 5.72 14.22 21.82
C ALA A 16 6.94 14.06 20.89
N VAL A 17 6.72 13.95 19.57
CA VAL A 17 7.83 13.88 18.59
C VAL A 17 8.50 15.24 18.35
N SER A 18 7.79 16.34 18.64
CA SER A 18 8.28 17.70 18.42
C SER A 18 9.14 18.24 19.57
N SER A 19 9.02 17.66 20.78
CA SER A 19 9.79 18.08 21.97
C SER A 19 11.25 17.64 21.96
N ASN A 20 11.67 16.81 21.00
CA ASN A 20 13.06 16.32 20.91
C ASN A 20 13.69 16.69 19.55
N ARG A 21 13.51 17.96 19.18
CA ARG A 21 13.86 18.57 17.87
C ARG A 21 15.35 18.61 17.54
N ASP A 22 16.21 18.17 18.44
CA ASP A 22 17.65 18.17 18.25
C ASP A 22 18.13 16.80 17.76
N GLY A 23 18.13 16.62 16.43
CA GLY A 23 19.00 15.64 15.74
C GLY A 23 18.58 14.17 15.69
N ASN A 24 17.41 13.77 16.19
CA ASN A 24 17.08 12.35 16.25
C ASN A 24 16.53 11.80 14.91
N TYR A 25 17.16 10.74 14.37
CA TYR A 25 16.78 10.03 13.13
C TYR A 25 15.28 9.72 13.05
N ALA A 26 14.66 9.40 14.19
CA ALA A 26 13.23 9.17 14.30
C ALA A 26 12.36 10.38 13.87
N GLY A 27 12.79 11.62 14.15
CA GLY A 27 12.05 12.82 13.75
C GLY A 27 12.05 13.04 12.24
N SER A 28 13.20 12.84 11.60
CA SER A 28 13.33 12.90 10.13
C SER A 28 12.51 11.81 9.43
N LEU A 29 12.53 10.59 9.98
CA LEU A 29 11.68 9.49 9.49
C LEU A 29 10.18 9.77 9.64
N VAL A 30 9.74 10.30 10.78
CA VAL A 30 8.32 10.63 10.98
C VAL A 30 7.86 11.71 10.00
N GLN A 31 8.74 12.67 9.69
CA GLN A 31 8.44 13.69 8.69
C GLN A 31 8.33 13.10 7.28
N SER A 32 9.24 12.20 6.88
CA SER A 32 9.16 11.53 5.58
C SER A 32 7.93 10.61 5.48
N LEU A 33 7.59 9.91 6.56
CA LEU A 33 6.41 9.06 6.65
C LEU A 33 5.08 9.85 6.73
N SER A 34 5.08 11.07 7.27
CA SER A 34 3.84 11.87 7.40
C SER A 34 3.23 12.22 6.05
N LEU A 35 4.05 12.60 5.07
CA LEU A 35 3.56 12.91 3.72
C LEU A 35 3.01 11.65 3.03
N PHE A 36 3.69 10.52 3.20
CA PHE A 36 3.24 9.24 2.67
C PHE A 36 1.90 8.81 3.29
N THR A 37 1.81 8.84 4.62
CA THR A 37 0.59 8.43 5.34
C THR A 37 -0.57 9.39 5.06
N HIS A 38 -0.32 10.69 4.93
CA HIS A 38 -1.36 11.64 4.53
C HIS A 38 -1.96 11.28 3.17
N ASN A 39 -1.12 11.00 2.16
CA ASN A 39 -1.62 10.62 0.83
C ASN A 39 -2.38 9.29 0.86
N PHE A 40 -1.94 8.36 1.70
CA PHE A 40 -2.57 7.05 1.86
C PHE A 40 -3.95 7.15 2.50
N TYR A 41 -4.06 7.83 3.65
CA TYR A 41 -5.33 7.92 4.38
C TYR A 41 -6.36 8.85 3.73
N GLU A 42 -5.93 9.85 2.97
CA GLU A 42 -6.85 10.73 2.24
C GLU A 42 -7.58 9.99 1.10
N LYS A 43 -6.91 9.03 0.47
CA LYS A 43 -7.46 8.28 -0.67
C LYS A 43 -8.32 7.09 -0.29
N LEU A 44 -8.28 6.69 0.99
CA LEU A 44 -8.99 5.50 1.45
C LEU A 44 -10.46 5.82 1.76
N PRO A 45 -11.42 5.16 1.09
CA PRO A 45 -12.81 5.26 1.48
C PRO A 45 -12.99 4.65 2.87
N PHE A 46 -13.62 5.40 3.78
CA PHE A 46 -13.89 4.96 5.15
C PHE A 46 -15.35 5.17 5.51
N ALA A 47 -15.87 4.31 6.38
CA ALA A 47 -17.22 4.44 6.95
C ALA A 47 -17.19 3.97 8.41
N SER A 48 -17.94 4.65 9.28
CA SER A 48 -18.09 4.26 10.68
C SER A 48 -19.38 3.46 10.88
N VAL A 49 -19.26 2.19 11.27
CA VAL A 49 -20.40 1.30 11.48
C VAL A 49 -20.53 0.86 12.94
N SER A 50 -21.76 0.69 13.40
CA SER A 50 -22.08 0.08 14.68
C SER A 50 -22.74 -1.28 14.45
N ALA A 51 -22.01 -2.36 14.73
CA ALA A 51 -22.53 -3.73 14.58
C ALA A 51 -23.79 -3.98 15.44
N ALA A 52 -23.89 -3.34 16.61
CA ALA A 52 -25.01 -3.54 17.53
C ALA A 52 -26.32 -2.86 17.09
N SER A 53 -26.25 -1.76 16.33
CA SER A 53 -27.43 -0.97 15.93
C SER A 53 -27.66 -0.91 14.42
N GLY A 54 -26.76 -1.47 13.62
CA GLY A 54 -26.79 -1.34 12.16
C GLY A 54 -26.55 0.08 11.64
N ARG A 55 -26.27 1.06 12.53
CA ARG A 55 -26.00 2.44 12.11
C ARG A 55 -24.73 2.52 11.27
N GLY A 56 -24.81 3.26 10.17
CA GLY A 56 -23.71 3.49 9.23
C GLY A 56 -23.55 2.40 8.16
N MET A 57 -24.42 1.38 8.14
CA MET A 57 -24.30 0.28 7.17
C MET A 57 -24.48 0.74 5.71
N GLY A 58 -25.39 1.70 5.46
CA GLY A 58 -25.56 2.29 4.14
C GLY A 58 -24.32 3.09 3.67
N ASP A 59 -23.71 3.84 4.59
CA ASP A 59 -22.46 4.57 4.29
C ASP A 59 -21.31 3.58 4.01
N PHE A 60 -21.29 2.44 4.70
CA PHE A 60 -20.34 1.36 4.47
C PHE A 60 -20.51 0.71 3.10
N GLU A 61 -21.74 0.39 2.69
CA GLU A 61 -22.02 -0.14 1.35
C GLU A 61 -21.57 0.84 0.25
N GLY A 62 -21.85 2.14 0.44
CA GLY A 62 -21.37 3.18 -0.47
C GLY A 62 -19.84 3.25 -0.55
N ALA A 63 -19.16 3.23 0.60
CA ALA A 63 -17.70 3.20 0.66
C ALA A 63 -17.11 1.94 0.00
N LEU A 64 -17.77 0.79 0.15
CA LEU A 64 -17.37 -0.48 -0.45
C LEU A 64 -17.48 -0.44 -1.99
N LEU A 65 -18.56 0.12 -2.52
CA LEU A 65 -18.74 0.29 -3.97
C LEU A 65 -17.68 1.22 -4.56
N LEU A 66 -17.39 2.33 -3.88
CA LEU A 66 -16.32 3.25 -4.27
C LEU A 66 -14.94 2.57 -4.26
N ALA A 67 -14.63 1.83 -3.19
CA ALA A 67 -13.37 1.06 -3.09
C ALA A 67 -13.24 0.03 -4.22
N THR A 68 -14.32 -0.67 -4.52
CA THR A 68 -14.37 -1.68 -5.57
C THR A 68 -14.10 -1.05 -6.93
N ARG A 69 -14.74 0.09 -7.22
CA ARG A 69 -14.53 0.84 -8.45
C ARG A 69 -13.08 1.32 -8.59
N GLN A 70 -12.52 1.94 -7.54
CA GLN A 70 -11.13 2.38 -7.51
C GLN A 70 -10.14 1.23 -7.77
N TYR A 71 -10.43 0.03 -7.22
CA TYR A 71 -9.59 -1.14 -7.46
C TYR A 71 -9.57 -1.54 -8.95
N PHE A 72 -10.74 -1.66 -9.58
CA PHE A 72 -10.84 -2.09 -10.97
C PHE A 72 -10.27 -1.04 -11.94
N GLU A 73 -10.51 0.24 -11.69
CA GLU A 73 -10.05 1.33 -12.57
C GLU A 73 -8.55 1.60 -12.44
N GLU A 74 -8.00 1.59 -11.22
CA GLU A 74 -6.62 2.06 -10.98
C GLU A 74 -5.65 0.92 -10.67
N LYS A 75 -6.04 -0.02 -9.81
CA LYS A 75 -5.11 -1.01 -9.23
C LYS A 75 -4.97 -2.25 -10.11
N GLN A 76 -6.09 -2.81 -10.58
CA GLN A 76 -6.09 -3.99 -11.42
C GLN A 76 -5.20 -3.87 -12.67
N PRO A 77 -5.24 -2.78 -13.46
CA PRO A 77 -4.37 -2.66 -14.63
C PRO A 77 -2.89 -2.54 -14.24
N GLN A 78 -2.56 -1.89 -13.13
CA GLN A 78 -1.18 -1.80 -12.64
C GLN A 78 -0.65 -3.16 -12.20
N HIS A 79 -1.47 -3.95 -11.50
CA HIS A 79 -1.11 -5.31 -11.10
C HIS A 79 -0.87 -6.21 -12.32
N ARG A 80 -1.79 -6.21 -13.29
CA ARG A 80 -1.63 -6.99 -14.53
C ARG A 80 -0.40 -6.60 -15.33
N LYS A 81 -0.09 -5.31 -15.43
CA LYS A 81 1.14 -4.84 -16.12
C LYS A 81 2.39 -5.40 -15.45
N ARG A 82 2.48 -5.32 -14.12
CA ARG A 82 3.62 -5.86 -13.36
C ARG A 82 3.76 -7.36 -13.50
N GLU A 83 2.64 -8.09 -13.49
CA GLU A 83 2.62 -9.54 -13.70
C GLU A 83 3.09 -9.91 -15.11
N ASN A 84 2.63 -9.18 -16.14
CA ASN A 84 3.08 -9.40 -17.51
C ASN A 84 4.57 -9.10 -17.69
N GLU A 85 5.05 -7.98 -17.16
CA GLU A 85 6.48 -7.61 -17.20
C GLU A 85 7.34 -8.68 -16.52
N SER A 86 6.94 -9.14 -15.34
CA SER A 86 7.64 -10.21 -14.63
C SER A 86 7.61 -11.55 -15.39
N ASN A 87 6.49 -11.87 -16.04
CA ASN A 87 6.37 -13.08 -16.83
C ASN A 87 7.20 -13.02 -18.12
N GLU A 88 7.27 -11.87 -18.77
CA GLU A 88 8.09 -11.64 -19.95
C GLU A 88 9.58 -11.72 -19.63
N GLU A 89 10.01 -11.17 -18.48
CA GLU A 89 11.38 -11.32 -17.98
C GLU A 89 11.74 -12.78 -17.72
N ARG A 90 10.85 -13.53 -17.04
CA ARG A 90 11.04 -14.97 -16.80
C ARG A 90 11.06 -15.79 -18.08
N ALA A 91 10.21 -15.46 -19.06
CA ALA A 91 10.21 -16.12 -20.37
C ALA A 91 11.53 -15.83 -21.12
N ALA A 92 12.01 -14.59 -21.11
CA ALA A 92 13.28 -14.22 -21.72
C ALA A 92 14.47 -14.92 -21.03
N GLU A 93 14.46 -15.06 -19.71
CA GLU A 93 15.47 -15.80 -18.95
C GLU A 93 15.43 -17.31 -19.24
N SER A 94 14.23 -17.89 -19.30
CA SER A 94 14.02 -19.29 -19.69
C SER A 94 14.46 -19.59 -21.13
N GLU A 95 14.49 -18.59 -22.02
CA GLU A 95 15.04 -18.76 -23.37
C GLU A 95 16.56 -18.57 -23.42
N ARG A 96 17.14 -17.75 -22.52
CA ARG A 96 18.59 -17.51 -22.46
C ARG A 96 19.34 -18.72 -21.92
N THR A 97 18.83 -19.34 -20.86
CA THR A 97 19.44 -20.51 -20.20
C THR A 97 19.72 -21.68 -21.16
N PRO A 98 18.78 -22.19 -21.98
CA PRO A 98 19.05 -23.27 -22.93
C PRO A 98 19.90 -22.84 -24.12
N ARG A 99 19.92 -21.55 -24.48
CA ARG A 99 20.81 -21.03 -25.54
C ARG A 99 22.26 -21.00 -25.09
N GLU A 100 22.52 -20.72 -23.82
CA GLU A 100 23.85 -20.73 -23.22
C GLU A 100 24.37 -22.17 -23.08
N CYS A 101 23.58 -23.09 -22.53
CA CYS A 101 23.96 -24.50 -22.43
C CYS A 101 24.25 -25.17 -23.79
N LYS A 102 23.61 -24.73 -24.89
CA LYS A 102 23.89 -25.22 -26.25
C LYS A 102 25.26 -24.76 -26.75
N LYS A 103 25.66 -23.53 -26.45
CA LYS A 103 26.96 -22.99 -26.87
C LYS A 103 28.12 -23.67 -26.15
N ASP A 104 27.99 -23.92 -24.85
CA ASP A 104 29.02 -24.61 -24.06
C ASP A 104 29.28 -26.02 -24.61
N ARG A 105 28.21 -26.73 -24.98
CA ARG A 105 28.28 -28.07 -25.58
C ARG A 105 28.96 -28.09 -26.95
N GLU A 106 28.82 -27.02 -27.74
CA GLU A 106 29.48 -26.89 -29.05
C GLU A 106 30.97 -26.54 -28.93
N THR A 107 31.34 -25.76 -27.90
CA THR A 107 32.74 -25.42 -27.62
C THR A 107 33.56 -26.58 -27.05
N GLU A 108 32.93 -27.52 -26.34
CA GLU A 108 33.61 -28.68 -25.75
C GLU A 108 33.93 -29.79 -26.78
N THR A 109 33.23 -29.81 -27.92
CA THR A 109 33.46 -30.78 -29.00
C THR A 109 34.54 -30.41 -30.02
N ARG A 110 35.39 -29.42 -29.71
CA ARG A 110 36.46 -28.93 -30.61
C ARG A 110 37.81 -28.89 -29.90
#